data_AF-A0A2W2HEI3-F1
#
_entry.id   AF-A0A2W2HEI3-F1
#
_cell.length_a   1.000
_cell.length_b   1.000
_cell.length_c   1.000
_cell.angle_alpha   90.00
_cell.angle_beta   90.00
_cell.angle_gamma   90.00
#
_symmetry.space_group_name_H-M   'P 1'
#
loop_
_entity.id
_entity.type
_entity.pdbx_description
1 polymer ?
#
loop_
_entity_poly.entity_id
_entity_poly.type
_entity_poly.pdbx_seq_one_letter_code
_entity_poly.pdbx_strand_id
1 'polypeptide(L)'
;MMSDVRRTLHDLASLAARLGVGGIFFATGWHKLEAGLTQTAAQFATLQAPAPQVWAAVTMLTELIGGALLVAGLVVGPCGLLLFAEALAVFVIASGDQSLPLTGDVDLIIALGAASILLAVGGAAPSAMI
;
A
#
# COMPACT_ATOMS: atom_id res chain seq x y z
N MET A 1 3.21 33.36 -10.31
CA MET A 1 4.11 33.31 -9.13
C MET A 1 3.49 32.53 -7.96
N MET A 2 2.42 32.98 -7.29
CA MET A 2 1.81 32.23 -6.17
C MET A 2 1.22 30.86 -6.60
N SER A 3 0.70 30.77 -7.83
CA SER A 3 0.21 29.54 -8.45
C SER A 3 1.31 28.50 -8.68
N ASP A 4 2.50 28.95 -9.06
CA ASP A 4 3.61 28.09 -9.47
C ASP A 4 4.24 27.44 -8.23
N VAL A 5 4.40 28.21 -7.16
CA VAL A 5 4.84 27.71 -5.85
C VAL A 5 3.88 26.64 -5.33
N ARG A 6 2.56 26.86 -5.43
CA ARG A 6 1.55 25.87 -4.99
C ARG A 6 1.67 24.56 -5.77
N ARG A 7 1.88 24.64 -7.08
CA ARG A 7 2.06 23.46 -7.95
C ARG A 7 3.34 22.70 -7.60
N THR A 8 4.46 23.40 -7.44
CA THR A 8 5.73 22.77 -7.01
C THR A 8 5.60 22.07 -5.65
N LEU A 9 4.93 22.71 -4.68
CA LEU A 9 4.70 22.09 -3.38
C LEU A 9 3.82 20.84 -3.48
N HIS A 10 2.78 20.88 -4.31
CA HIS A 10 1.93 19.72 -4.58
C HIS A 10 2.72 18.57 -5.22
N ASP A 11 3.54 18.86 -6.22
CA ASP A 11 4.34 17.86 -6.92
C ASP A 11 5.39 17.21 -6.00
N LEU A 12 6.04 18.02 -5.15
CA LEU A 12 6.95 17.54 -4.12
C LEU A 12 6.24 16.69 -3.06
N ALA A 13 5.06 17.12 -2.60
CA ALA A 13 4.26 16.36 -1.64
C ALA A 13 3.81 15.01 -2.23
N SER A 14 3.34 15.01 -3.48
CA SER A 14 2.96 13.79 -4.20
C SER A 14 4.15 12.86 -4.40
N LEU A 15 5.31 13.39 -4.81
CA LEU A 15 6.54 12.60 -4.93
C LEU A 15 6.94 11.98 -3.59
N ALA A 16 7.01 12.77 -2.52
CA ALA A 16 7.35 12.28 -1.19
C ALA A 16 6.38 11.21 -0.69
N ALA A 17 5.07 11.42 -0.88
CA ALA A 17 4.04 10.46 -0.50
C ALA A 17 4.18 9.15 -1.30
N ARG A 18 4.44 9.21 -2.62
CA ARG A 18 4.65 8.02 -3.45
C ARG A 18 5.90 7.24 -3.04
N LEU A 19 7.01 7.92 -2.76
CA LEU A 19 8.24 7.28 -2.31
C LEU A 19 8.06 6.64 -0.93
N GLY A 20 7.40 7.33 0.01
CA GLY A 20 7.16 6.82 1.36
C GLY A 20 6.17 5.66 1.37
N VAL A 21 4.94 5.89 0.90
CA VAL A 21 3.87 4.87 0.89
C VAL A 21 4.24 3.70 0.00
N GLY A 22 4.67 3.97 -1.24
CA GLY A 22 5.06 2.93 -2.18
C GLY A 22 6.29 2.16 -1.73
N GLY A 23 7.28 2.85 -1.12
CA GLY A 23 8.47 2.21 -0.57
C GLY A 23 8.15 1.27 0.60
N ILE A 24 7.24 1.66 1.49
CA ILE A 24 6.82 0.80 2.61
C ILE A 24 6.09 -0.44 2.09
N PHE A 25 5.12 -0.29 1.18
CA PHE A 25 4.44 -1.44 0.57
C PHE A 25 5.41 -2.34 -0.18
N PHE A 26 6.32 -1.77 -0.97
CA PHE A 26 7.33 -2.53 -1.69
C PHE A 26 8.19 -3.36 -0.72
N ALA A 27 8.67 -2.73 0.36
CA ALA A 27 9.47 -3.42 1.37
C ALA A 27 8.67 -4.54 2.07
N THR A 28 7.41 -4.31 2.42
CA THR A 28 6.54 -5.33 3.01
C THR A 28 6.32 -6.52 2.06
N GLY A 29 5.99 -6.24 0.79
CA GLY A 29 5.82 -7.27 -0.23
C GLY A 29 7.12 -8.02 -0.52
N TRP A 30 8.27 -7.35 -0.45
CA TRP A 30 9.59 -7.96 -0.58
C TRP A 30 9.88 -8.92 0.57
N HIS A 31 9.60 -8.54 1.82
CA HIS A 31 9.76 -9.44 2.96
C HIS A 31 8.85 -10.68 2.86
N LYS A 32 7.62 -10.54 2.35
CA LYS A 32 6.73 -11.69 2.07
C LYS A 32 7.29 -12.59 0.98
N LEU A 33 7.90 -12.00 -0.07
CA LEU A 33 8.57 -12.75 -1.13
C LEU A 33 9.76 -13.55 -0.60
N GLU A 34 10.60 -12.93 0.24
CA GLU A 34 11.76 -13.59 0.86
C GLU A 34 11.35 -14.69 1.84
N ALA A 35 10.32 -14.46 2.66
CA ALA A 35 9.75 -15.47 3.54
C ALA A 35 9.10 -16.63 2.75
N GLY A 36 8.61 -16.33 1.56
CA GLY A 36 7.95 -17.28 0.68
C GLY A 36 6.48 -17.51 1.03
N LEU A 37 5.78 -18.13 0.08
CA LEU A 37 4.32 -18.26 0.12
C LEU A 37 3.83 -19.11 1.30
N THR A 38 4.53 -20.19 1.63
CA THR A 38 4.15 -21.10 2.73
C THR A 38 4.21 -20.41 4.09
N GLN A 39 5.28 -19.66 4.36
CA GLN A 39 5.44 -18.96 5.63
C GLN A 39 4.46 -17.79 5.75
N THR A 40 4.28 -17.02 4.68
CA THR A 40 3.29 -15.93 4.64
C THR A 40 1.87 -16.46 4.83
N ALA A 41 1.53 -17.61 4.22
CA ALA A 41 0.23 -18.25 4.42
C ALA A 41 0.03 -18.74 5.87
N ALA A 42 1.09 -19.20 6.54
CA ALA A 42 1.02 -19.56 7.95
C ALA A 42 0.69 -18.35 8.83
N GLN A 43 1.22 -17.17 8.52
CA GLN A 43 0.86 -15.92 9.20
C GLN A 43 -0.61 -15.56 8.98
N PHE A 44 -1.11 -15.63 7.75
CA PHE A 44 -2.55 -15.43 7.50
C PHE A 44 -3.44 -16.47 8.19
N ALA A 45 -2.93 -17.70 8.38
CA ALA A 45 -3.65 -18.73 9.12
C ALA A 45 -3.77 -18.42 10.63
N THR A 46 -2.75 -17.79 11.24
CA THR A 46 -2.87 -17.34 12.65
C THR A 46 -3.94 -16.26 12.81
N LEU A 47 -4.18 -15.49 11.75
CA LEU A 47 -5.24 -14.48 11.69
C LEU A 47 -6.61 -15.06 11.27
N GLN A 48 -6.73 -16.38 11.18
CA GLN A 48 -7.94 -17.08 10.76
C GLN A 48 -8.46 -16.62 9.39
N ALA A 49 -7.58 -16.14 8.51
CA ALA A 49 -7.96 -15.66 7.20
C ALA A 49 -8.58 -16.79 6.35
N PRO A 50 -9.68 -16.53 5.61
CA PRO A 50 -10.24 -17.53 4.72
C PRO A 50 -9.27 -17.80 3.56
N ALA A 51 -8.93 -19.07 3.33
CA ALA A 51 -7.94 -19.49 2.33
C ALA A 51 -6.58 -18.75 2.46
N PRO A 52 -5.78 -19.01 3.51
CA PRO A 52 -4.55 -18.25 3.82
C PRO A 52 -3.52 -18.18 2.69
N GLN A 53 -3.43 -19.22 1.85
CA GLN A 53 -2.52 -19.23 0.70
C GLN A 53 -2.88 -18.19 -0.36
N VAL A 54 -4.18 -17.91 -0.54
CA VAL A 54 -4.65 -16.90 -1.49
C VAL A 54 -4.29 -15.52 -0.98
N TRP A 55 -4.54 -15.23 0.30
CA TRP A 55 -4.14 -13.97 0.93
C TRP A 55 -2.63 -13.74 0.87
N ALA A 56 -1.85 -14.77 1.15
CA ALA A 56 -0.40 -14.69 1.04
C ALA A 56 0.04 -14.27 -0.37
N ALA A 57 -0.48 -14.92 -1.42
CA ALA A 57 -0.12 -14.59 -2.80
C ALA A 57 -0.60 -13.19 -3.21
N VAL A 58 -1.88 -12.87 -2.91
CA VAL A 58 -2.51 -11.61 -3.32
C VAL A 58 -1.83 -10.42 -2.64
N THR A 59 -1.65 -10.47 -1.32
CA THR A 59 -1.04 -9.35 -0.59
C THR A 59 0.43 -9.18 -1.00
N MET A 60 1.22 -10.26 -1.05
CA MET A 60 2.62 -10.20 -1.50
C MET A 60 2.77 -9.53 -2.86
N LEU A 61 1.99 -9.96 -3.87
CA LEU A 61 2.08 -9.40 -5.22
C LEU A 61 1.55 -7.97 -5.27
N THR A 62 0.46 -7.68 -4.55
CA THR A 62 -0.17 -6.35 -4.53
C THR A 62 0.76 -5.33 -3.90
N GLU A 63 1.35 -5.64 -2.76
CA GLU A 63 2.27 -4.75 -2.06
C GLU A 63 3.57 -4.55 -2.84
N LEU A 64 4.13 -5.63 -3.39
CA LEU A 64 5.39 -5.57 -4.14
C LEU A 64 5.23 -4.79 -5.44
N ILE A 65 4.28 -5.19 -6.30
CA ILE A 65 4.09 -4.57 -7.61
C ILE A 65 3.45 -3.19 -7.46
N GLY A 66 2.42 -3.08 -6.62
CA GLY A 66 1.74 -1.80 -6.37
C GLY A 66 2.67 -0.77 -5.75
N GLY A 67 3.49 -1.17 -4.77
CA GLY A 67 4.52 -0.32 -4.18
C GLY A 67 5.56 0.15 -5.19
N ALA A 68 6.09 -0.78 -6.01
CA ALA A 68 7.07 -0.44 -7.05
C ALA A 68 6.50 0.54 -8.10
N LEU A 69 5.27 0.31 -8.57
CA LEU A 69 4.62 1.17 -9.54
C LEU A 69 4.33 2.56 -8.95
N LEU A 70 3.93 2.62 -7.68
CA LEU A 70 3.68 3.88 -6.99
C LEU A 70 4.95 4.71 -6.86
N VAL A 71 6.07 4.09 -6.44
CA VAL A 71 7.41 4.70 -6.40
C VAL A 71 7.79 5.24 -7.78
N ALA A 72 7.62 4.42 -8.82
CA ALA A 72 7.92 4.80 -10.21
C ALA A 72 7.00 5.91 -10.75
N GLY A 73 5.88 6.21 -10.09
CA GLY A 73 4.91 7.20 -10.54
C GLY A 73 4.03 6.71 -11.70
N LEU A 74 3.90 5.39 -11.85
CA LEU A 74 3.10 4.76 -12.89
C LEU A 74 1.73 4.40 -12.34
N VAL A 75 0.67 4.66 -13.11
CA VAL A 75 -0.72 4.30 -12.78
C VAL A 75 -1.09 4.59 -11.30
N VAL A 76 -0.66 5.74 -10.79
CA VAL A 76 -0.72 6.14 -9.37
C VAL A 76 -2.14 6.01 -8.79
N GLY A 77 -3.15 6.49 -9.53
CA GLY A 77 -4.55 6.39 -9.13
C GLY A 77 -4.99 4.94 -8.85
N PRO A 78 -4.96 4.05 -9.86
CA PRO A 78 -5.23 2.63 -9.69
C PRO A 78 -4.38 1.94 -8.61
N CYS A 79 -3.07 2.21 -8.54
CA CYS A 79 -2.21 1.60 -7.51
C CYS A 79 -2.61 2.04 -6.10
N GLY A 80 -2.89 3.33 -5.87
CA GLY A 80 -3.35 3.83 -4.59
C GLY A 80 -4.67 3.20 -4.15
N LEU A 81 -5.61 3.02 -5.08
CA LEU A 81 -6.89 2.36 -4.78
C LEU A 81 -6.71 0.88 -4.44
N LEU A 82 -5.85 0.17 -5.18
CA LEU A 82 -5.56 -1.24 -4.94
C LEU A 82 -4.87 -1.45 -3.59
N LEU A 83 -3.84 -0.64 -3.27
CA LEU A 83 -3.12 -0.70 -2.00
C LEU A 83 -4.02 -0.31 -0.81
N PHE A 84 -4.94 0.65 -1.00
CA PHE A 84 -5.97 0.95 0.00
C PHE A 84 -6.90 -0.24 0.24
N ALA A 85 -7.39 -0.88 -0.83
CA ALA A 85 -8.26 -2.04 -0.71
C ALA A 85 -7.56 -3.22 -0.01
N GLU A 86 -6.28 -3.43 -0.31
CA GLU A 86 -5.44 -4.43 0.36
C GLU A 86 -5.28 -4.11 1.85
N ALA A 87 -4.88 -2.89 2.21
CA ALA A 87 -4.71 -2.47 3.60
C ALA A 87 -6.02 -2.58 4.40
N LEU A 88 -7.16 -2.20 3.80
CA LEU A 88 -8.47 -2.35 4.41
C LEU A 88 -8.84 -3.83 4.61
N ALA A 89 -8.56 -4.68 3.61
CA ALA A 89 -8.86 -6.10 3.71
C ALA A 89 -8.01 -6.79 4.79
N VAL A 90 -6.71 -6.49 4.84
CA VAL A 90 -5.81 -6.97 5.91
C VAL A 90 -6.28 -6.48 7.27
N PHE A 91 -6.64 -5.20 7.39
CA PHE A 91 -7.21 -4.64 8.63
C PHE A 91 -8.48 -5.39 9.09
N VAL A 92 -9.40 -5.70 8.17
CA VAL A 92 -10.63 -6.45 8.51
C VAL A 92 -10.32 -7.88 8.96
N ILE A 93 -9.42 -8.58 8.26
CA ILE A 93 -8.99 -9.94 8.65
C ILE A 93 -8.33 -9.93 10.03
N ALA A 94 -7.50 -8.93 10.25
CA ALA A 94 -6.76 -8.71 11.48
C ALA A 94 -7.63 -8.34 12.69
N SER A 95 -8.73 -7.63 12.45
CA SER A 95 -9.57 -7.06 13.50
C SER A 95 -10.31 -8.09 14.39
N GLY A 96 -10.12 -9.40 14.14
CA GLY A 96 -10.61 -10.48 14.99
C GLY A 96 -9.75 -10.81 16.22
N ASP A 97 -8.46 -10.41 16.26
CA ASP A 97 -7.57 -10.74 17.40
C ASP A 97 -6.51 -9.65 17.65
N GLN A 98 -6.79 -8.78 18.62
CA GLN A 98 -5.88 -7.68 19.04
C GLN A 98 -4.59 -8.16 19.74
N SER A 99 -4.44 -9.47 20.00
CA SER A 99 -3.31 -10.04 20.74
C SER A 99 -2.20 -10.63 19.87
N LEU A 100 -2.45 -10.79 18.57
CA LEU A 100 -1.49 -11.39 17.64
C LEU A 100 -0.72 -10.29 16.90
N PRO A 101 0.62 -10.35 16.84
CA PRO A 101 1.41 -9.43 16.04
C PRO A 101 1.08 -9.69 14.57
N LEU A 102 0.13 -8.89 14.08
CA LEU A 102 -0.05 -8.60 12.67
C LEU A 102 1.31 -8.13 12.16
N THR A 103 1.72 -8.57 10.99
CA THR A 103 2.92 -8.07 10.35
C THR A 103 2.72 -6.58 10.02
N GLY A 104 3.03 -5.71 10.98
CA GLY A 104 2.78 -4.26 11.00
C GLY A 104 1.91 -3.83 12.19
N ASP A 105 2.25 -2.71 12.86
CA ASP A 105 1.36 -2.05 13.81
C ASP A 105 0.05 -1.65 13.10
N VAL A 106 -1.11 -1.86 13.74
CA VAL A 106 -2.43 -1.51 13.16
C VAL A 106 -2.50 -0.04 12.74
N ASP A 107 -1.81 0.82 13.49
CA ASP A 107 -1.68 2.24 13.21
C ASP A 107 -1.00 2.50 11.86
N LEU A 108 0.00 1.69 11.51
CA LEU A 108 0.69 1.78 10.22
C LEU A 108 -0.23 1.35 9.08
N ILE A 109 -1.02 0.29 9.25
CA ILE A 109 -1.98 -0.17 8.23
C ILE A 109 -3.03 0.92 7.96
N ILE A 110 -3.57 1.53 9.02
CA ILE A 110 -4.54 2.63 8.91
C ILE A 110 -3.91 3.83 8.20
N ALA A 111 -2.69 4.22 8.60
CA ALA A 111 -1.97 5.34 7.99
C ALA A 111 -1.67 5.09 6.50
N LEU A 112 -1.20 3.90 6.15
CA LEU A 112 -0.92 3.51 4.76
C LEU A 112 -2.19 3.45 3.93
N GLY A 113 -3.29 2.90 4.47
CA GLY A 113 -4.59 2.90 3.81
C GLY A 113 -5.06 4.32 3.50
N ALA A 114 -5.07 5.20 4.51
CA ALA A 114 -5.46 6.60 4.35
C ALA A 114 -4.58 7.33 3.33
N ALA A 115 -3.26 7.16 3.39
CA ALA A 115 -2.33 7.77 2.45
C ALA A 115 -2.51 7.22 1.02
N SER A 116 -2.81 5.92 0.87
CA SER A 116 -3.02 5.27 -0.42
C SER A 116 -4.27 5.77 -1.12
N ILE A 117 -5.40 5.91 -0.39
CA ILE A 117 -6.62 6.46 -0.98
C ILE A 117 -6.47 7.95 -1.32
N LEU A 118 -5.72 8.72 -0.53
CA LEU A 118 -5.36 10.10 -0.86
C LEU A 118 -4.52 10.18 -2.13
N LEU A 119 -3.53 9.30 -2.30
CA LEU A 119 -2.76 9.18 -3.54
C LEU A 119 -3.61 8.72 -4.72
N ALA A 120 -4.64 7.89 -4.48
CA ALA A 120 -5.55 7.46 -5.53
C ALA A 120 -6.32 8.64 -6.15
N VAL A 121 -6.76 9.59 -5.32
CA VAL A 121 -7.54 10.76 -5.76
C VAL A 121 -6.69 11.99 -6.10
N GLY A 122 -5.56 12.18 -5.43
CA GLY A 122 -4.70 13.37 -5.57
C GLY A 122 -3.38 13.14 -6.32
N GLY A 123 -2.98 11.88 -6.56
CA GLY A 123 -1.69 11.53 -7.14
C GLY A 123 -1.59 11.68 -8.66
N ALA A 124 -2.70 11.96 -9.35
CA ALA A 124 -2.68 12.39 -10.73
C ALA A 124 -2.45 13.91 -10.78
N ALA A 125 -1.26 14.35 -11.18
CA ALA A 125 -1.12 15.68 -11.76
C ALA A 125 -1.67 15.62 -13.20
N PRO A 126 -2.77 16.30 -13.56
CA PRO A 126 -3.15 16.44 -14.95
C PRO A 126 -2.58 17.76 -15.47
N SER A 127 -1.58 17.72 -16.35
CA SER A 127 -1.40 18.72 -17.44
C SER A 127 -0.31 18.29 -18.43
N ALA A 128 -0.65 17.32 -19.27
CA ALA A 128 -0.11 17.22 -20.63
C ALA A 128 -1.30 17.13 -21.60
N MET A 129 -2.11 18.20 -21.63
CA MET A 129 -3.04 18.56 -22.73
C MET A 129 -3.78 19.83 -22.33
N ILE A 130 -3.13 20.98 -22.55
CA ILE A 130 -3.74 22.21 -23.06
C ILE A 130 -2.69 22.82 -23.99
#